data_AF-A0A4P8ZCA5-F1
#
_entry.id   AF-A0A4P8ZCA5-F1
#
_cell.length_a   1.000
_cell.length_b   1.000
_cell.length_c   1.000
_cell.angle_alpha   90.00
_cell.angle_beta   90.00
_cell.angle_gamma   90.00
#
_symmetry.space_group_name_H-M   'P 1'
#
loop_
_entity.id
_entity.type
_entity.pdbx_description
1 polymer ?
#
loop_
_entity_poly.entity_id
_entity_poly.type
_entity_poly.pdbx_seq_one_letter_code
_entity_poly.pdbx_strand_id
1 'polypeptide(L)'
;MDKNFPDYESHKDDAQGRWYGRYCDASRLDPKNNPTFKEDFEKERKAFYEANPDQNIWVPAGQQAPRPYISGTRLAKVAWDAVKIPAPTVETNPKVGTQGATLVGMDTWVWATGNTPTSVTATATAGSTTATITAGSSGLQLSAPDGKASCTGFGIAWHQGMPEGSSPCTISFNRSSAHLGGSTPLTIKVAYSASYTATDGNSGTLPAITTTSTINLPVAEVQTLTTNKKNPRQN
;
A
#
# COMPACT_ATOMS: atom_id res chain seq x y z
N MET A 1 5.57 51.89 -12.49
CA MET A 1 5.15 50.61 -13.07
C MET A 1 4.61 49.74 -11.95
N ASP A 2 3.39 49.23 -12.11
CA ASP A 2 2.82 48.29 -11.15
C ASP A 2 3.63 46.99 -11.22
N LYS A 3 4.32 46.63 -10.13
CA LYS A 3 5.11 45.39 -10.04
C LYS A 3 4.26 44.14 -10.24
N ASN A 4 2.93 44.28 -10.12
CA ASN A 4 2.02 43.16 -10.27
C ASN A 4 1.76 42.79 -11.73
N PHE A 5 2.05 43.65 -12.72
CA PHE A 5 1.83 43.36 -14.15
C PHE A 5 3.14 43.50 -14.93
N PRO A 6 3.99 42.45 -14.96
CA PRO A 6 5.25 42.47 -15.69
C PRO A 6 5.05 42.84 -17.16
N ASP A 7 5.86 43.72 -17.74
CA ASP A 7 5.74 44.14 -19.14
C ASP A 7 4.38 44.72 -19.56
N TYR A 8 3.62 45.29 -18.61
CA TYR A 8 2.31 45.90 -18.87
C TYR A 8 2.28 46.83 -20.10
N GLU A 9 3.29 47.68 -20.28
CA GLU A 9 3.37 48.63 -21.39
C GLU A 9 3.34 47.94 -22.76
N SER A 10 3.87 46.72 -22.86
CA SER A 10 3.86 45.91 -24.10
C SER A 10 2.48 45.32 -24.43
N HIS A 11 1.55 45.34 -23.48
CA HIS A 11 0.25 44.69 -23.58
C HIS A 11 -0.93 45.64 -23.41
N LYS A 12 -0.69 46.91 -23.05
CA LYS A 12 -1.73 47.90 -22.71
C LYS A 12 -2.73 48.18 -23.83
N ASP A 13 -2.33 48.01 -25.09
CA ASP A 13 -3.17 48.26 -26.28
C ASP A 13 -3.72 46.96 -26.90
N ASP A 14 -3.35 45.78 -26.38
CA ASP A 14 -3.87 44.49 -26.84
C ASP A 14 -5.22 44.20 -26.16
N ALA A 15 -6.30 44.34 -26.94
CA ALA A 15 -7.66 44.11 -26.48
C ALA A 15 -8.11 42.63 -26.52
N GLN A 16 -7.27 41.73 -27.05
CA GLN A 16 -7.64 40.33 -27.27
C GLN A 16 -7.01 39.38 -26.25
N GLY A 17 -5.79 39.67 -25.77
CA GLY A 17 -5.18 38.91 -24.69
C GLY A 17 -5.79 39.20 -23.32
N ARG A 18 -5.36 38.44 -22.30
CA ARG A 18 -5.88 38.56 -20.93
C ARG A 18 -4.77 38.41 -19.89
N TRP A 19 -4.89 39.18 -18.82
CA TRP A 19 -4.12 38.98 -17.59
C TRP A 19 -4.74 37.88 -16.74
N TYR A 20 -3.90 36.98 -16.22
CA TYR A 20 -4.29 35.96 -15.25
C TYR A 20 -3.55 36.17 -13.94
N GLY A 21 -4.30 36.28 -12.84
CA GLY A 21 -3.75 36.29 -11.49
C GLY A 21 -3.55 34.88 -10.94
N ARG A 22 -2.41 34.65 -10.31
CA ARG A 22 -2.05 33.38 -9.68
C ARG A 22 -2.14 33.49 -8.17
N TYR A 23 -2.84 32.56 -7.53
CA TYR A 23 -2.92 32.50 -6.08
C TYR A 23 -3.01 31.04 -5.59
N CYS A 24 -2.48 30.79 -4.40
CA CYS A 24 -2.59 29.49 -3.74
C CYS A 24 -3.91 29.42 -2.98
N ASP A 25 -4.89 28.67 -3.51
CA ASP A 25 -6.20 28.48 -2.90
C ASP A 25 -6.13 27.49 -1.72
N ALA A 26 -6.15 28.03 -0.50
CA ALA A 26 -6.10 27.25 0.74
C ALA A 26 -7.24 26.23 0.88
N SER A 27 -8.41 26.48 0.26
CA SER A 27 -9.55 25.56 0.34
C SER A 27 -9.26 24.21 -0.29
N ARG A 28 -8.27 24.15 -1.20
CA ARG A 28 -7.84 22.92 -1.88
C ARG A 28 -7.03 21.99 -0.98
N LEU A 29 -6.59 22.44 0.21
CA LEU A 29 -5.78 21.65 1.14
C LEU A 29 -6.57 20.98 2.27
N ASP A 30 -7.90 20.90 2.14
CA ASP A 30 -8.82 20.35 3.15
C ASP A 30 -8.60 20.93 4.56
N PRO A 31 -8.85 22.24 4.75
CA PRO A 31 -8.61 22.91 6.04
C PRO A 31 -9.40 22.34 7.22
N LYS A 32 -10.46 21.57 6.96
CA LYS A 32 -11.33 21.03 8.02
C LYS A 32 -10.81 19.70 8.56
N ASN A 33 -10.26 18.84 7.71
CA ASN A 33 -9.85 17.49 8.11
C ASN A 33 -8.33 17.31 8.16
N ASN A 34 -7.53 18.22 7.60
CA ASN A 34 -6.08 18.11 7.62
C ASN A 34 -5.52 18.61 8.98
N PRO A 35 -5.02 17.71 9.85
CA PRO A 35 -4.48 18.10 11.15
C PRO A 35 -3.19 18.94 11.03
N THR A 36 -2.48 18.83 9.91
CA THR A 36 -1.27 19.60 9.60
C THR A 36 -1.54 20.76 8.64
N PHE A 37 -2.81 21.19 8.49
CA PHE A 37 -3.22 22.20 7.50
C PHE A 37 -2.36 23.47 7.50
N LYS A 38 -2.07 24.05 8.68
CA LYS A 38 -1.31 25.31 8.75
C LYS A 38 0.09 25.17 8.17
N GLU A 39 0.79 24.10 8.55
CA GLU A 39 2.16 23.82 8.10
C GLU A 39 2.17 23.41 6.62
N ASP A 40 1.22 22.57 6.20
CA ASP A 40 1.08 22.19 4.80
C ASP A 40 0.78 23.41 3.94
N PHE A 41 -0.16 24.27 4.35
CA PHE A 41 -0.48 25.48 3.58
C PHE A 41 0.69 26.44 3.50
N GLU A 42 1.45 26.64 4.58
CA GLU A 42 2.64 27.49 4.55
C GLU A 42 3.67 26.98 3.53
N LYS A 43 3.96 25.68 3.54
CA LYS A 43 4.92 25.03 2.62
C LYS A 43 4.43 25.08 1.17
N GLU A 44 3.18 24.71 0.92
CA GLU A 44 2.59 24.73 -0.42
C GLU A 44 2.50 26.13 -0.99
N ARG A 45 2.13 27.11 -0.16
CA ARG A 45 2.07 28.52 -0.55
C ARG A 45 3.45 29.05 -0.90
N LYS A 46 4.47 28.72 -0.10
CA LYS A 46 5.86 29.09 -0.38
C LYS A 46 6.32 28.50 -1.72
N ALA A 47 6.19 27.19 -1.91
CA ALA A 47 6.56 26.52 -3.16
C ALA A 47 5.80 27.09 -4.36
N PHE A 48 4.50 27.39 -4.20
CA PHE A 48 3.70 28.01 -5.25
C PHE A 48 4.23 29.37 -5.68
N TYR A 49 4.52 30.28 -4.76
CA TYR A 49 5.02 31.60 -5.12
C TYR A 49 6.49 31.60 -5.58
N GLU A 50 7.32 30.66 -5.09
CA GLU A 50 8.68 30.48 -5.62
C GLU A 50 8.67 29.97 -7.06
N ALA A 51 7.74 29.07 -7.41
CA ALA A 51 7.53 28.61 -8.78
C ALA A 51 6.79 29.62 -9.68
N ASN A 52 6.18 30.65 -9.08
CA ASN A 52 5.39 31.67 -9.77
C ASN A 52 5.80 33.07 -9.25
N PRO A 53 7.01 33.55 -9.60
CA PRO A 53 7.52 34.82 -9.10
C PRO A 53 6.66 36.01 -9.55
N ASP A 54 6.05 35.91 -10.73
CA ASP A 54 5.11 36.89 -11.25
C ASP A 54 3.68 36.55 -10.82
N GLN A 55 3.06 37.47 -10.07
CA GLN A 55 1.70 37.29 -9.58
C GLN A 55 0.65 37.32 -10.71
N ASN A 56 0.87 38.16 -11.73
CA ASN A 56 0.05 38.18 -12.93
C ASN A 56 0.89 37.84 -14.16
N ILE A 57 0.28 37.13 -15.10
CA ILE A 57 0.87 36.76 -16.38
C ILE A 57 -0.05 37.19 -17.52
N TRP A 58 0.54 37.77 -18.56
CA TRP A 58 -0.15 38.05 -19.80
C TRP A 58 -0.26 36.79 -20.65
N VAL A 59 -1.44 36.53 -21.19
CA VAL A 59 -1.70 35.41 -22.08
C VAL A 59 -2.29 35.95 -23.38
N PRO A 60 -1.58 35.81 -24.52
CA PRO A 60 -2.08 36.24 -25.82
C PRO A 60 -3.39 35.56 -26.21
N ALA A 61 -4.15 36.19 -27.09
CA ALA A 61 -5.38 35.62 -27.61
C ALA A 61 -5.14 34.25 -28.27
N GLY A 62 -6.03 33.30 -28.01
CA GLY A 62 -5.93 31.93 -28.53
C GLY A 62 -4.95 31.01 -27.80
N GLN A 63 -4.16 31.49 -26.84
CA GLN A 63 -3.32 30.67 -25.96
C GLN A 63 -4.13 30.10 -24.78
N GLN A 64 -3.73 28.92 -24.29
CA GLN A 64 -4.35 28.33 -23.11
C GLN A 64 -3.94 29.11 -21.84
N ALA A 65 -4.89 29.25 -20.91
CA ALA A 65 -4.58 29.76 -19.58
C ALA A 65 -3.45 28.92 -18.93
N PRO A 66 -2.47 29.55 -18.26
CA PRO A 66 -1.40 28.86 -17.56
C PRO A 66 -1.95 27.82 -16.60
N ARG A 67 -1.38 26.62 -16.65
CA ARG A 67 -1.74 25.57 -15.68
C ARG A 67 -1.19 25.96 -14.31
N PRO A 68 -1.97 25.80 -13.23
CA PRO A 68 -1.48 26.09 -11.89
C PRO A 68 -0.33 25.14 -11.54
N TYR A 69 0.69 25.69 -10.89
CA TYR A 69 1.73 24.86 -10.27
C TYR A 69 1.12 24.06 -9.11
N ILE A 70 1.46 22.77 -9.06
CA ILE A 70 1.18 21.88 -7.95
C ILE A 70 2.52 21.29 -7.53
N SER A 71 2.84 21.36 -6.24
CA SER A 71 4.08 20.77 -5.74
C SER A 71 4.08 19.25 -5.90
N GLY A 72 5.27 18.69 -6.08
CA GLY A 72 5.48 17.24 -6.12
C GLY A 72 4.96 16.55 -4.86
N THR A 73 5.17 17.18 -3.70
CA THR A 73 4.65 16.70 -2.41
C THR A 73 3.13 16.59 -2.40
N ARG A 74 2.43 17.65 -2.83
CA ARG A 74 0.97 17.64 -2.88
C ARG A 74 0.44 16.60 -3.85
N LEU A 75 1.04 16.54 -5.04
CA LEU A 75 0.66 15.60 -6.08
C LEU A 75 0.86 14.16 -5.62
N ALA A 76 1.96 13.86 -4.93
CA ALA A 76 2.24 12.54 -4.35
C ALA A 76 1.23 12.14 -3.28
N LYS A 77 0.90 13.05 -2.34
CA LYS A 77 -0.11 12.79 -1.30
C LYS A 77 -1.47 12.43 -1.91
N VAL A 78 -1.97 13.27 -2.83
CA VAL A 78 -3.26 13.04 -3.49
C VAL A 78 -3.25 11.76 -4.34
N ALA A 79 -2.16 11.49 -5.06
CA ALA A 79 -2.02 10.26 -5.82
C ALA A 79 -2.03 9.02 -4.92
N TRP A 80 -1.34 9.09 -3.77
CA TRP A 80 -1.27 7.99 -2.82
C TRP A 80 -2.60 7.70 -2.14
N ASP A 81 -3.39 8.72 -1.81
CA ASP A 81 -4.75 8.55 -1.27
C ASP A 81 -5.68 7.78 -2.24
N ALA A 82 -5.41 7.89 -3.55
CA ALA A 82 -6.13 7.17 -4.60
C ALA A 82 -5.63 5.74 -4.84
N VAL A 83 -4.42 5.38 -4.39
CA VAL A 83 -3.85 4.05 -4.60
C VAL A 83 -4.69 2.99 -3.86
N LYS A 84 -5.04 1.93 -4.58
CA LYS A 84 -5.69 0.74 -4.03
C LYS A 84 -4.77 -0.45 -4.21
N ILE A 85 -4.31 -1.01 -3.10
CA ILE A 85 -3.53 -2.24 -3.07
C ILE A 85 -4.50 -3.39 -2.79
N PRO A 86 -4.50 -4.47 -3.59
CA PRO A 86 -5.40 -5.60 -3.37
C PRO A 86 -5.14 -6.27 -2.02
N ALA A 87 -6.17 -6.91 -1.48
CA ALA A 87 -6.04 -7.75 -0.29
C ALA A 87 -5.07 -8.91 -0.58
N PRO A 88 -4.18 -9.27 0.37
CA PRO A 88 -3.19 -10.30 0.12
C PRO A 88 -3.87 -11.67 -0.02
N THR A 89 -3.42 -12.47 -0.97
CA THR A 89 -3.81 -13.87 -1.11
C THR A 89 -2.60 -14.77 -0.97
N VAL A 90 -2.77 -15.84 -0.20
CA VAL A 90 -1.72 -16.80 0.12
C VAL A 90 -2.18 -18.22 -0.23
N GLU A 91 -1.21 -19.09 -0.43
CA GLU A 91 -1.40 -20.53 -0.48
C GLU A 91 -0.68 -21.19 0.70
N THR A 92 -1.12 -22.40 1.03
CA THR A 92 -0.62 -23.16 2.18
C THR A 92 -0.31 -24.61 1.85
N ASN A 93 0.62 -25.20 2.61
CA ASN A 93 0.92 -26.62 2.58
C ASN A 93 1.37 -27.08 3.98
N PRO A 94 0.94 -28.24 4.50
CA PRO A 94 0.18 -29.29 3.84
C PRO A 94 -1.34 -29.01 3.74
N LYS A 95 -1.99 -29.69 2.79
CA LYS A 95 -3.46 -29.77 2.65
C LYS A 95 -3.91 -31.23 2.70
N VAL A 96 -4.14 -31.73 3.91
CA VAL A 96 -4.45 -33.14 4.18
C VAL A 96 -5.95 -33.40 4.18
N GLY A 97 -6.35 -34.52 3.58
CA GLY A 97 -7.75 -34.94 3.52
C GLY A 97 -8.63 -34.05 2.64
N THR A 98 -9.93 -34.33 2.65
CA THR A 98 -10.94 -33.65 1.80
C THR A 98 -11.18 -32.19 2.20
N GLN A 99 -10.86 -31.83 3.45
CA GLN A 99 -10.96 -30.46 3.96
C GLN A 99 -9.69 -29.64 3.69
N GLY A 100 -8.61 -30.26 3.19
CA GLY A 100 -7.33 -29.57 2.96
C GLY A 100 -6.70 -29.04 4.26
N ALA A 101 -6.75 -29.83 5.33
CA ALA A 101 -6.31 -29.41 6.65
C ALA A 101 -4.79 -29.39 6.78
N THR A 102 -4.28 -28.45 7.57
CA THR A 102 -2.95 -28.60 8.18
C THR A 102 -3.03 -29.44 9.46
N LEU A 103 -1.88 -29.82 10.02
CA LEU A 103 -1.79 -30.73 11.16
C LEU A 103 -1.25 -30.02 12.42
N VAL A 104 -1.83 -30.36 13.56
CA VAL A 104 -1.32 -29.94 14.88
C VAL A 104 0.13 -30.39 15.04
N GLY A 105 0.98 -29.49 15.56
CA GLY A 105 2.40 -29.77 15.80
C GLY A 105 3.28 -29.76 14.54
N MET A 106 2.72 -29.53 13.36
CA MET A 106 3.47 -29.39 12.11
C MET A 106 3.50 -27.95 11.62
N ASP A 107 4.63 -27.56 11.02
CA ASP A 107 4.74 -26.26 10.35
C ASP A 107 3.93 -26.28 9.05
N THR A 108 3.00 -25.34 8.95
CA THR A 108 2.29 -25.05 7.71
C THR A 108 3.10 -24.02 6.92
N TRP A 109 3.62 -24.36 5.73
CA TRP A 109 4.16 -23.39 4.80
C TRP A 109 3.08 -22.43 4.33
N VAL A 110 3.43 -21.16 4.25
CA VAL A 110 2.56 -20.11 3.72
C VAL A 110 3.38 -19.26 2.75
N TRP A 111 2.84 -19.01 1.56
CA TRP A 111 3.47 -18.10 0.61
C TRP A 111 2.43 -17.24 -0.10
N ALA A 112 2.83 -16.03 -0.45
CA ALA A 112 2.01 -15.11 -1.18
C ALA A 112 1.88 -15.55 -2.65
N THR A 113 0.68 -15.40 -3.18
CA THR A 113 0.40 -15.63 -4.60
C THR A 113 0.63 -14.35 -5.42
N GLY A 114 0.58 -14.44 -6.76
CA GLY A 114 0.83 -13.31 -7.66
C GLY A 114 -0.09 -12.10 -7.49
N ASN A 115 -1.23 -12.24 -6.79
CA ASN A 115 -2.12 -11.12 -6.49
C ASN A 115 -1.67 -10.29 -5.28
N THR A 116 -0.61 -10.70 -4.58
CA THR A 116 -0.03 -9.96 -3.46
C THR A 116 1.26 -9.29 -3.94
N PRO A 117 1.22 -8.02 -4.37
CA PRO A 117 2.41 -7.34 -4.87
C PRO A 117 3.44 -7.14 -3.76
N THR A 118 4.73 -7.31 -4.07
CA THR A 118 5.82 -6.98 -3.13
C THR A 118 6.19 -5.50 -3.17
N SER A 119 5.90 -4.84 -4.30
CA SER A 119 6.08 -3.42 -4.53
C SER A 119 4.97 -2.91 -5.45
N VAL A 120 4.56 -1.66 -5.26
CA VAL A 120 3.66 -0.94 -6.17
C VAL A 120 4.28 0.40 -6.54
N THR A 121 4.07 0.80 -7.80
CA THR A 121 4.50 2.10 -8.30
C THR A 121 3.30 2.82 -8.88
N ALA A 122 3.17 4.11 -8.55
CA ALA A 122 2.15 4.99 -9.09
C ALA A 122 2.81 6.28 -9.58
N THR A 123 2.26 6.85 -10.65
CA THR A 123 2.74 8.12 -11.20
C THR A 123 1.55 9.04 -11.36
N ALA A 124 1.73 10.30 -10.98
CA ALA A 124 0.75 11.35 -11.20
C ALA A 124 1.43 12.57 -11.81
N THR A 125 0.76 13.21 -12.77
CA THR A 125 1.26 14.39 -13.47
C THR A 125 0.23 15.50 -13.42
N ALA A 126 0.65 16.70 -13.04
CA ALA A 126 -0.16 17.90 -13.08
C ALA A 126 0.69 19.10 -13.53
N GLY A 127 0.32 19.70 -14.66
CA GLY A 127 1.12 20.76 -15.27
C GLY A 127 2.51 20.23 -15.67
N SER A 128 3.56 20.91 -15.21
CA SER A 128 4.97 20.52 -15.39
C SER A 128 5.49 19.57 -14.32
N THR A 129 4.71 19.32 -13.26
CA THR A 129 5.12 18.50 -12.13
C THR A 129 4.66 17.07 -12.33
N THR A 130 5.58 16.12 -12.19
CA THR A 130 5.27 14.69 -12.11
C THR A 130 5.83 14.14 -10.81
N ALA A 131 5.00 13.38 -10.07
CA ALA A 131 5.40 12.66 -8.87
C ALA A 131 5.34 11.15 -9.14
N THR A 132 6.40 10.46 -8.78
CA THR A 132 6.52 9.00 -8.83
C THR A 132 6.55 8.47 -7.41
N ILE A 133 5.57 7.66 -7.06
CA ILE A 133 5.40 7.02 -5.77
C ILE A 133 5.85 5.56 -5.90
N THR A 134 6.67 5.10 -4.97
CA THR A 134 7.07 3.70 -4.84
C THR A 134 6.74 3.25 -3.43
N ALA A 135 6.04 2.13 -3.31
CA ALA A 135 5.76 1.52 -2.03
C ALA A 135 6.16 0.06 -2.02
N GLY A 136 7.02 -0.31 -1.07
CA GLY A 136 7.53 -1.67 -0.91
C GLY A 136 7.09 -2.27 0.41
N SER A 137 7.06 -3.60 0.47
CA SER A 137 6.76 -4.33 1.69
C SER A 137 7.84 -5.36 2.00
N SER A 138 8.06 -5.63 3.30
CA SER A 138 9.06 -6.57 3.79
C SER A 138 8.57 -8.01 3.87
N GLY A 139 7.26 -8.28 3.75
CA GLY A 139 6.73 -9.63 3.79
C GLY A 139 5.35 -9.78 4.41
N LEU A 140 4.98 -11.05 4.61
CA LEU A 140 3.73 -11.45 5.25
C LEU A 140 3.82 -11.32 6.78
N GLN A 141 2.74 -10.85 7.39
CA GLN A 141 2.50 -10.93 8.83
C GLN A 141 1.27 -11.81 9.04
N LEU A 142 1.46 -12.96 9.68
CA LEU A 142 0.41 -13.95 9.90
C LEU A 142 0.00 -13.99 11.36
N SER A 143 -1.29 -14.19 11.62
CA SER A 143 -1.81 -14.42 12.97
C SER A 143 -3.05 -15.30 12.91
N ALA A 144 -3.15 -16.27 13.81
CA ALA A 144 -4.32 -17.12 13.96
C ALA A 144 -4.45 -17.53 15.44
N PRO A 145 -5.67 -17.82 15.93
CA PRO A 145 -5.85 -18.51 17.20
C PRO A 145 -5.05 -19.81 17.22
N ASP A 146 -4.40 -20.09 18.36
CA ASP A 146 -3.55 -21.27 18.59
C ASP A 146 -2.36 -21.43 17.62
N GLY A 147 -2.12 -20.41 16.79
CA GLY A 147 -1.09 -20.38 15.77
C GLY A 147 0.13 -19.56 16.17
N LYS A 148 1.32 -20.08 15.91
CA LYS A 148 2.59 -19.36 16.02
C LYS A 148 3.20 -19.22 14.63
N ALA A 149 3.21 -17.99 14.13
CA ALA A 149 3.78 -17.67 12.83
C ALA A 149 5.25 -17.25 12.92
N SER A 150 6.02 -17.57 11.87
CA SER A 150 7.39 -17.09 11.66
C SER A 150 7.59 -16.84 10.17
N CYS A 151 7.66 -15.58 9.76
CA CYS A 151 7.77 -15.19 8.35
C CYS A 151 8.88 -14.18 8.11
N THR A 152 9.72 -14.50 7.13
CA THR A 152 10.70 -13.63 6.49
C THR A 152 10.28 -13.48 5.03
N GLY A 153 9.99 -12.26 4.58
CA GLY A 153 9.54 -12.06 3.21
C GLY A 153 8.13 -12.61 2.93
N PHE A 154 7.90 -12.98 1.67
CA PHE A 154 6.59 -13.38 1.16
C PHE A 154 6.35 -14.90 1.13
N GLY A 155 7.24 -15.69 1.74
CA GLY A 155 7.25 -17.15 1.55
C GLY A 155 7.82 -17.57 0.20
N ILE A 156 7.99 -18.88 0.03
CA ILE A 156 8.40 -19.51 -1.24
C ILE A 156 7.33 -20.54 -1.60
N ALA A 157 6.93 -20.56 -2.87
CA ALA A 157 5.93 -21.50 -3.34
C ALA A 157 6.37 -22.95 -3.11
N TRP A 158 5.53 -23.72 -2.42
CA TRP A 158 5.83 -25.13 -2.17
C TRP A 158 5.79 -25.94 -3.48
N HIS A 159 6.71 -26.88 -3.60
CA HIS A 159 6.62 -27.98 -4.55
C HIS A 159 7.20 -29.26 -3.95
N GLN A 160 6.82 -30.41 -4.51
CA GLN A 160 7.32 -31.70 -4.07
C GLN A 160 8.85 -31.76 -4.16
N GLY A 161 9.48 -32.35 -3.15
CA GLY A 161 10.93 -32.52 -3.05
C GLY A 161 11.66 -31.38 -2.31
N MET A 162 10.96 -30.32 -1.90
CA MET A 162 11.54 -29.30 -1.04
C MET A 162 11.85 -29.85 0.37
N PRO A 163 13.00 -29.51 0.98
CA PRO A 163 13.33 -29.93 2.35
C PRO A 163 12.34 -29.42 3.39
N GLU A 164 12.10 -30.22 4.43
CA GLU A 164 11.38 -29.75 5.60
C GLU A 164 12.13 -28.58 6.26
N GLY A 165 11.38 -27.57 6.73
CA GLY A 165 11.96 -26.39 7.35
C GLY A 165 12.59 -25.36 6.39
N SER A 166 12.60 -25.59 5.07
CA SER A 166 13.19 -24.63 4.13
C SER A 166 12.30 -23.42 3.78
N SER A 167 11.07 -23.33 4.31
CA SER A 167 10.25 -22.13 4.12
C SER A 167 10.86 -20.97 4.85
N PRO A 168 10.83 -19.77 4.26
CA PRO A 168 11.02 -18.56 5.03
C PRO A 168 9.73 -18.10 5.72
N CYS A 169 8.56 -18.71 5.47
CA CYS A 169 7.29 -18.35 6.13
C CYS A 169 6.45 -19.57 6.50
N THR A 170 6.27 -19.78 7.81
CA THR A 170 5.48 -20.89 8.37
C THR A 170 4.52 -20.43 9.46
N ILE A 171 3.49 -21.24 9.71
CA ILE A 171 2.64 -21.15 10.90
C ILE A 171 2.36 -22.55 11.46
N SER A 172 2.63 -22.76 12.75
CA SER A 172 2.33 -24.01 13.46
C SER A 172 1.21 -23.81 14.46
N PHE A 173 0.45 -24.87 14.70
CA PHE A 173 -0.69 -24.87 15.61
C PHE A 173 -0.49 -25.86 16.75
N ASN A 174 -0.82 -25.46 17.98
CA ASN A 174 -0.72 -26.33 19.16
C ASN A 174 -2.01 -27.11 19.46
N ARG A 175 -3.12 -26.78 18.78
CA ARG A 175 -4.45 -27.37 19.03
C ARG A 175 -5.24 -27.47 17.73
N SER A 176 -6.08 -28.50 17.64
CA SER A 176 -7.02 -28.64 16.52
C SER A 176 -8.07 -27.53 16.51
N SER A 177 -8.48 -27.10 15.33
CA SER A 177 -9.57 -26.14 15.11
C SER A 177 -10.97 -26.70 15.40
N ALA A 178 -11.10 -27.96 15.83
CA ALA A 178 -12.40 -28.55 16.18
C ALA A 178 -13.15 -27.71 17.25
N HIS A 179 -12.44 -27.15 18.21
CA HIS A 179 -13.02 -26.28 19.25
C HIS A 179 -13.48 -24.90 18.73
N LEU A 180 -13.12 -24.54 17.50
CA LEU A 180 -13.53 -23.31 16.79
C LEU A 180 -14.56 -23.60 15.69
N GLY A 181 -15.17 -24.78 15.69
CA GLY A 181 -16.16 -25.17 14.67
C GLY A 181 -15.55 -25.74 13.38
N GLY A 182 -14.29 -26.19 13.43
CA GLY A 182 -13.64 -26.94 12.34
C GLY A 182 -12.54 -26.19 11.59
N SER A 183 -12.45 -24.86 11.71
CA SER A 183 -11.38 -24.05 11.08
C SER A 183 -10.91 -22.92 11.99
N THR A 184 -9.64 -22.55 11.90
CA THR A 184 -9.08 -21.36 12.56
C THR A 184 -8.96 -20.20 11.56
N PRO A 185 -9.37 -18.97 11.92
CA PRO A 185 -9.21 -17.81 11.05
C PRO A 185 -7.74 -17.39 11.01
N LEU A 186 -7.10 -17.58 9.85
CA LEU A 186 -5.76 -17.08 9.57
C LEU A 186 -5.85 -15.68 8.98
N THR A 187 -5.41 -14.68 9.77
CA THR A 187 -5.28 -13.29 9.33
C THR A 187 -3.93 -13.10 8.63
N ILE A 188 -3.97 -12.54 7.42
CA ILE A 188 -2.79 -12.19 6.63
C ILE A 188 -2.74 -10.68 6.51
N LYS A 189 -1.60 -10.08 6.89
CA LYS A 189 -1.34 -8.65 6.75
C LYS A 189 -0.09 -8.42 5.91
N VAL A 190 -0.12 -7.36 5.10
CA VAL A 190 1.03 -6.86 4.36
C VAL A 190 1.07 -5.34 4.52
N ALA A 191 2.17 -4.82 5.06
CA ALA A 191 2.38 -3.39 5.26
C ALA A 191 3.32 -2.84 4.19
N TYR A 192 2.89 -1.79 3.49
CA TYR A 192 3.62 -1.13 2.42
C TYR A 192 4.12 0.23 2.89
N SER A 193 5.44 0.38 2.96
CA SER A 193 6.11 1.65 3.23
C SER A 193 6.29 2.39 1.92
N ALA A 194 5.78 3.63 1.86
CA ALA A 194 5.73 4.41 0.64
C ALA A 194 6.66 5.63 0.69
N SER A 195 7.29 5.92 -0.43
CA SER A 195 8.07 7.14 -0.68
C SER A 195 7.79 7.67 -2.08
N TYR A 196 8.16 8.93 -2.32
CA TYR A 196 8.00 9.54 -3.63
C TYR A 196 9.21 10.40 -4.00
N THR A 197 9.38 10.58 -5.30
CA THR A 197 10.23 11.60 -5.92
C THR A 197 9.41 12.39 -6.92
N ALA A 198 9.78 13.64 -7.17
CA ALA A 198 9.08 14.50 -8.11
C ALA A 198 10.02 15.32 -8.98
N THR A 199 9.54 15.74 -10.16
CA THR A 199 10.32 16.48 -11.15
C THR A 199 10.69 17.90 -10.72
N ASP A 200 10.03 18.43 -9.69
CA ASP A 200 10.36 19.71 -9.06
C ASP A 200 11.44 19.58 -7.97
N GLY A 201 12.05 18.40 -7.83
CA GLY A 201 13.11 18.11 -6.87
C GLY A 201 12.61 17.69 -5.49
N ASN A 202 11.31 17.76 -5.23
CA ASN A 202 10.73 17.31 -3.96
C ASN A 202 10.75 15.78 -3.83
N SER A 203 10.97 15.31 -2.61
CA SER A 203 10.88 13.89 -2.26
C SER A 203 10.50 13.71 -0.79
N GLY A 204 10.07 12.51 -0.41
CA GLY A 204 9.72 12.22 0.98
C GLY A 204 9.04 10.87 1.16
N THR A 205 8.57 10.62 2.38
CA THR A 205 7.78 9.44 2.74
C THR A 205 6.29 9.76 2.74
N LEU A 206 5.48 8.73 2.59
CA LEU A 206 4.02 8.78 2.62
C LEU A 206 3.49 7.81 3.70
N PRO A 207 2.26 8.01 4.21
CA PRO A 207 1.66 7.10 5.17
C PRO A 207 1.64 5.66 4.66
N ALA A 208 2.01 4.69 5.51
CA ALA A 208 1.99 3.29 5.11
C ALA A 208 0.56 2.80 4.88
N ILE A 209 0.38 1.92 3.88
CA ILE A 209 -0.88 1.20 3.65
C ILE A 209 -0.70 -0.23 4.16
N THR A 210 -1.63 -0.70 4.99
CA THR A 210 -1.69 -2.10 5.40
C THR A 210 -2.90 -2.75 4.74
N THR A 211 -2.69 -3.78 3.94
CA THR A 211 -3.76 -4.63 3.42
C THR A 211 -3.95 -5.85 4.29
N THR A 212 -5.17 -6.35 4.39
CA THR A 212 -5.52 -7.48 5.25
C THR A 212 -6.49 -8.40 4.53
N SER A 213 -6.32 -9.70 4.72
CA SER A 213 -7.30 -10.72 4.36
C SER A 213 -7.39 -11.76 5.47
N THR A 214 -8.42 -12.60 5.40
CA THR A 214 -8.58 -13.73 6.32
C THR A 214 -9.02 -14.94 5.53
N ILE A 215 -8.37 -16.08 5.77
CA ILE A 215 -8.79 -17.37 5.25
C ILE A 215 -9.09 -18.31 6.42
N ASN A 216 -10.06 -19.20 6.23
CA ASN A 216 -10.38 -20.24 7.21
C ASN A 216 -9.51 -21.46 6.93
N LEU A 217 -8.61 -21.78 7.86
CA LEU A 217 -7.68 -22.90 7.74
C LEU A 217 -8.12 -24.05 8.67
N PRO A 218 -8.49 -25.22 8.13
CA PRO A 218 -8.74 -26.40 8.97
C PRO A 218 -7.44 -26.91 9.59
N VAL A 219 -7.47 -27.21 10.89
CA VAL A 219 -6.33 -27.76 11.64
C VAL A 219 -6.78 -29.07 12.29
N ALA A 220 -6.27 -30.18 11.76
CA ALA A 220 -6.58 -31.52 12.23
C ALA A 220 -5.51 -32.03 13.21
N GLU A 221 -5.94 -32.80 14.20
CA GLU A 221 -5.04 -33.59 15.05
C GLU A 221 -5.07 -35.04 14.55
N VAL A 222 -3.88 -35.62 14.35
CA VAL A 222 -3.78 -37.03 13.96
C VAL A 222 -3.50 -37.85 15.22
N GLN A 223 -4.41 -38.77 15.52
CA GLN A 223 -4.21 -39.75 16.59
C GLN A 223 -3.97 -41.12 15.97
N THR A 224 -2.89 -41.79 16.39
CA THR A 224 -2.60 -43.16 15.98
C THR A 224 -3.28 -44.13 16.93
N LEU A 225 -4.16 -44.97 16.40
CA LEU A 225 -4.77 -46.08 17.14
C LEU A 225 -3.91 -47.33 16.99
N THR A 226 -3.17 -47.69 18.05
CA THR A 226 -2.42 -48.95 18.08
C THR A 226 -3.35 -50.09 18.47
N THR A 227 -3.94 -50.80 17.50
CA THR A 227 -4.73 -51.99 17.80
C THR A 227 -3.81 -53.19 18.01
N ASN A 228 -3.58 -53.60 19.26
CA ASN A 228 -2.93 -54.88 19.55
C ASN A 228 -3.88 -56.03 19.17
N LYS A 229 -3.75 -56.57 17.95
CA LYS A 229 -4.37 -57.85 17.58
C LYS A 229 -3.65 -59.00 18.30
N LYS A 230 -4.05 -59.25 19.56
CA LYS A 230 -4.17 -60.56 20.24
C LYS A 230 -4.41 -60.33 21.74
N ASN A 231 -5.64 -60.51 22.20
CA ASN A 231 -5.91 -61.35 23.37
C ASN A 231 -7.41 -61.76 23.41
N PRO A 232 -7.81 -62.91 22.82
CA PRO A 232 -9.06 -63.54 23.21
C PRO A 232 -8.83 -64.11 24.62
N ARG A 233 -9.11 -63.32 25.66
CA ARG A 233 -9.27 -63.90 26.99
C ARG A 233 -10.59 -64.65 26.98
N GLN A 234 -10.47 -65.98 27.06
CA GLN A 234 -11.52 -66.86 27.53
C GLN A 234 -12.07 -66.32 28.85
N ASN A 235 -13.39 -66.24 28.93
CA ASN A 235 -14.21 -66.54 30.11
C ASN A 235 -15.62 -66.86 29.60
#